data_AF-A0AA95MIB1-F1
#
_entry.id   AF-A0AA95MIB1-F1
#
_cell.length_a   1.000
_cell.length_b   1.000
_cell.length_c   1.000
_cell.angle_alpha   90.00
_cell.angle_beta   90.00
_cell.angle_gamma   90.00
#
_symmetry.space_group_name_H-M   'P 1'
#
loop_
_entity.id
_entity.type
_entity.pdbx_description
1 polymer ?
#
loop_
_entity_poly.entity_id
_entity_poly.type
_entity_poly.pdbx_seq_one_letter_code
_entity_poly.pdbx_strand_id
1 'polypeptide(L)'
;MIVLKRREVSEDHHVKLVAYTIILYISSLFVPFVVVASFQSLVYYSRSHWFFSTPFSAYITFMCGMLFIAVIFTVYLLFRERFEGRTFKWLIAVLLIATIPAFVLSLTNYYYLDEAGIHYNSLTSIKEKEYKWEEIIKVDVVYRNHQGTTSLYQYKFEDRDGSKVTLQFDDYLSDHKWQIEEKIKENNIPVKDNFKNPIVD
;
A
#
# COMPACT_ATOMS: atom_id res chain seq x y z
N MET A 1 2.14 -45.07 28.41
CA MET A 1 2.25 -44.85 26.95
C MET A 1 1.43 -43.66 26.44
N ILE A 2 0.17 -43.46 26.88
CA ILE A 2 -0.69 -42.34 26.44
C ILE A 2 -0.17 -40.95 26.85
N VAL A 3 0.41 -40.82 28.05
CA VAL A 3 0.94 -39.53 28.57
C VAL A 3 2.20 -39.08 27.82
N LEU A 4 3.12 -40.00 27.53
CA LEU A 4 4.33 -39.74 26.74
C LEU A 4 3.97 -39.28 25.32
N LYS A 5 3.04 -39.99 24.66
CA LYS A 5 2.55 -39.63 23.32
C LYS A 5 1.88 -38.26 23.27
N ARG A 6 1.20 -37.84 24.34
CA ARG A 6 0.56 -36.51 24.42
C ARG A 6 1.59 -35.38 24.61
N ARG A 7 2.73 -35.66 25.25
CA ARG A 7 3.82 -34.70 25.48
C ARG A 7 4.63 -34.45 24.20
N GLU A 8 5.03 -35.52 23.49
CA GLU A 8 5.71 -35.44 22.19
C GLU A 8 4.90 -34.64 21.15
N VAL A 9 3.59 -34.93 21.02
CA VAL A 9 2.71 -34.20 20.08
C VAL A 9 2.59 -32.71 20.40
N SER A 10 2.73 -32.34 21.69
CA SER A 10 2.67 -30.94 22.13
C SER A 10 3.96 -30.18 21.82
N GLU A 11 5.12 -30.83 21.96
CA GLU A 11 6.43 -30.27 21.63
C GLU A 11 6.59 -30.07 20.13
N ASP A 12 6.18 -31.07 19.32
CA ASP A 12 6.20 -30.97 17.85
C ASP A 12 5.36 -29.79 17.34
N HIS A 13 4.19 -29.54 17.94
CA HIS A 13 3.36 -28.39 17.58
C HIS A 13 4.00 -27.06 17.97
N HIS A 14 4.69 -27.01 19.11
CA HIS A 14 5.38 -25.81 19.56
C HIS A 14 6.52 -25.45 18.63
N VAL A 15 7.38 -26.41 18.28
CA VAL A 15 8.50 -26.22 17.35
C VAL A 15 8.01 -25.73 15.98
N LYS A 16 6.93 -26.32 15.45
CA LYS A 16 6.33 -25.88 14.18
C LYS A 16 5.81 -24.45 14.23
N LEU A 17 5.12 -24.06 15.31
CA LEU A 17 4.61 -22.70 15.46
C LEU A 17 5.74 -21.67 15.57
N VAL A 18 6.82 -21.98 16.27
CA VAL A 18 8.02 -21.14 16.32
C VAL A 18 8.59 -20.96 14.92
N ALA A 19 8.76 -22.04 14.16
CA ALA A 19 9.25 -21.98 12.78
C ALA A 19 8.34 -21.11 11.90
N TYR A 20 7.01 -21.28 11.96
CA TYR A 20 6.06 -20.45 11.22
C TYR A 20 6.13 -18.97 11.61
N THR A 21 6.38 -18.68 12.88
CA THR A 21 6.50 -17.29 13.37
C THR A 21 7.74 -16.62 12.80
N ILE A 22 8.87 -17.33 12.77
CA ILE A 22 10.12 -16.85 12.15
C ILE A 22 9.93 -16.64 10.65
N ILE A 23 9.31 -17.60 9.96
CA ILE A 23 9.01 -17.49 8.53
C ILE A 23 8.10 -16.29 8.27
N LEU A 24 7.09 -16.03 9.12
CA LEU A 24 6.21 -14.88 8.99
C LEU A 24 6.94 -13.55 9.15
N TYR A 25 7.87 -13.44 10.10
CA TYR A 25 8.70 -12.23 10.23
C TYR A 25 9.51 -11.97 8.97
N ILE A 26 10.20 -12.98 8.46
CA ILE A 26 10.99 -12.84 7.23
C ILE A 26 10.07 -12.52 6.05
N SER A 27 8.98 -13.26 5.90
CA SER A 27 8.01 -13.10 4.81
C SER A 27 7.36 -11.72 4.83
N SER A 28 7.10 -11.15 6.01
CA SER A 28 6.50 -9.82 6.13
C SER A 28 7.31 -8.72 5.43
N LEU A 29 8.62 -8.91 5.26
CA LEU A 29 9.48 -7.95 4.57
C LEU A 29 9.42 -8.09 3.05
N PHE A 30 9.29 -9.32 2.52
CA PHE A 30 9.43 -9.59 1.08
C PHE A 30 8.10 -9.85 0.38
N VAL A 31 7.19 -10.59 1.02
CA VAL A 31 5.90 -10.99 0.44
C VAL A 31 5.00 -9.80 0.05
N PRO A 32 4.95 -8.67 0.79
CA PRO A 32 4.14 -7.52 0.39
C PRO A 32 4.44 -7.05 -1.04
N PHE A 33 5.72 -6.98 -1.42
CA PHE A 33 6.15 -6.49 -2.73
C PHE A 33 5.69 -7.40 -3.88
N VAL A 34 5.64 -8.71 -3.63
CA VAL A 34 5.19 -9.68 -4.63
C VAL A 34 3.66 -9.74 -4.68
N VAL A 35 3.01 -9.88 -3.53
CA VAL A 35 1.57 -10.16 -3.46
C VAL A 35 0.75 -8.93 -3.82
N VAL A 36 1.07 -7.75 -3.28
CA VAL A 36 0.28 -6.54 -3.55
C VAL A 36 0.37 -6.17 -5.03
N ALA A 37 1.58 -6.13 -5.59
CA ALA A 37 1.78 -5.80 -7.00
C ALA A 37 1.08 -6.81 -7.93
N SER A 38 1.24 -8.12 -7.65
CA SER A 38 0.61 -9.17 -8.47
C SER A 38 -0.91 -9.11 -8.40
N PHE A 39 -1.48 -8.98 -7.20
CA PHE A 39 -2.93 -8.92 -7.03
C PHE A 39 -3.52 -7.70 -7.73
N GLN A 40 -2.92 -6.52 -7.52
CA GLN A 40 -3.42 -5.30 -8.11
C GLN A 40 -3.30 -5.30 -9.64
N SER A 41 -2.21 -5.83 -10.18
CA SER A 41 -2.04 -6.02 -11.62
C SER A 41 -3.05 -7.04 -12.19
N LEU A 42 -3.42 -8.08 -11.45
CA LEU A 42 -4.40 -9.05 -11.94
C LEU A 42 -5.85 -8.55 -11.87
N VAL A 43 -6.17 -7.73 -10.86
CA VAL A 43 -7.57 -7.35 -10.55
C VAL A 43 -7.94 -5.97 -11.09
N TYR A 44 -7.03 -5.00 -11.05
CA TYR A 44 -7.34 -3.59 -11.35
C TYR A 44 -6.67 -3.07 -12.62
N TYR A 45 -5.66 -3.75 -13.16
CA TYR A 45 -5.04 -3.31 -14.40
C TYR A 45 -5.97 -3.56 -15.60
N SER A 46 -6.12 -2.53 -16.44
CA SER A 46 -6.79 -2.61 -17.73
C SER A 46 -5.89 -2.02 -18.81
N ARG A 47 -6.05 -2.51 -20.05
CA ARG A 47 -5.34 -1.95 -21.23
C ARG A 47 -5.76 -0.52 -21.58
N SER A 48 -6.90 -0.06 -21.07
CA SER A 48 -7.35 1.32 -21.21
C SER A 48 -6.60 2.28 -20.30
N HIS A 49 -5.89 1.78 -19.28
CA HIS A 49 -5.11 2.61 -18.38
C HIS A 49 -3.82 3.00 -19.05
N TRP A 50 -3.58 4.31 -19.14
CA TRP A 50 -2.31 4.86 -19.59
C TRP A 50 -1.21 4.58 -18.58
N PHE A 51 -1.56 4.71 -17.30
CA PHE A 51 -0.64 4.50 -16.21
C PHE A 51 -1.38 3.81 -15.07
N PHE A 52 -0.75 2.81 -14.46
CA PHE A 52 -1.25 2.11 -13.29
C PHE A 52 -0.09 1.94 -12.31
N SER A 53 -0.28 2.34 -11.06
CA SER A 53 0.75 2.16 -10.05
C SER A 53 0.16 1.88 -8.68
N THR A 54 0.92 1.12 -7.91
CA THR A 54 0.61 0.75 -6.54
C THR A 54 1.30 1.76 -5.60
N PRO A 55 0.55 2.59 -4.85
CA PRO A 55 1.11 3.49 -3.87
C PRO A 55 2.01 2.74 -2.88
N PHE A 56 3.12 3.36 -2.49
CA PHE A 56 4.04 2.78 -1.50
C PHE A 56 3.33 2.41 -0.19
N SER A 57 2.31 3.20 0.17
CA SER A 57 1.48 2.98 1.34
C SER A 57 0.75 1.63 1.34
N ALA A 58 0.37 1.09 0.17
CA ALA A 58 -0.23 -0.24 0.07
C ALA A 58 0.73 -1.33 0.59
N TYR A 59 1.99 -1.31 0.14
CA TYR A 59 3.01 -2.26 0.57
C TYR A 59 3.28 -2.18 2.07
N ILE A 60 3.40 -0.95 2.59
CA ILE A 60 3.64 -0.73 4.03
C ILE A 60 2.46 -1.24 4.86
N THR A 61 1.21 -0.96 4.47
CA THR A 61 0.04 -1.47 5.19
C THR A 61 -0.02 -2.99 5.20
N PHE A 62 0.30 -3.65 4.07
CA PHE A 62 0.37 -5.12 4.01
C PHE A 62 1.47 -5.68 4.92
N MET A 63 2.66 -5.05 4.88
CA MET A 63 3.81 -5.39 5.71
C MET A 63 3.47 -5.30 7.20
N CYS A 64 2.85 -4.19 7.62
CA CYS A 64 2.38 -4.00 8.99
C CYS A 64 1.34 -5.06 9.39
N GLY A 65 0.41 -5.41 8.50
CA GLY A 65 -0.57 -6.48 8.73
C GLY A 65 0.10 -7.84 8.99
N MET A 66 1.08 -8.21 8.15
CA MET A 66 1.84 -9.45 8.33
C MET A 66 2.70 -9.45 9.61
N LEU A 67 3.39 -8.35 9.88
CA LEU A 67 4.18 -8.19 11.11
C LEU A 67 3.29 -8.30 12.35
N PHE A 68 2.09 -7.72 12.31
CA PHE A 68 1.15 -7.81 13.42
C PHE A 68 0.70 -9.25 13.68
N ILE A 69 0.47 -10.06 12.64
CA ILE A 69 0.22 -11.51 12.80
C ILE A 69 1.42 -12.21 13.46
N ALA A 70 2.65 -11.91 13.02
CA ALA A 70 3.85 -12.50 13.62
C ALA A 70 3.99 -12.15 15.11
N VAL A 71 3.67 -10.91 15.49
CA VAL A 71 3.62 -10.47 16.90
C VAL A 71 2.53 -11.22 17.66
N ILE A 72 1.32 -11.38 17.11
CA ILE A 72 0.23 -12.14 17.74
C ILE A 72 0.67 -13.59 18.01
N PHE A 73 1.34 -14.25 17.07
CA PHE A 73 1.85 -15.61 17.27
C PHE A 73 2.98 -15.67 18.30
N THR A 74 3.85 -14.67 18.35
CA THR A 74 4.87 -14.55 19.40
C THR A 74 4.23 -14.43 20.78
N VAL A 75 3.24 -13.54 20.94
CA VAL A 75 2.48 -13.39 22.19
C VAL A 75 1.78 -14.70 22.55
N TYR A 76 1.16 -15.37 21.58
CA TYR A 76 0.54 -16.67 21.81
C TYR A 76 1.55 -17.70 22.33
N LEU A 77 2.74 -17.81 21.72
CA LEU A 77 3.78 -18.74 22.13
C LEU A 77 4.30 -18.47 23.55
N LEU A 78 4.53 -17.20 23.91
CA LEU A 78 5.07 -16.82 25.22
C LEU A 78 4.08 -17.04 26.36
N PHE A 79 2.78 -16.79 26.12
CA PHE A 79 1.78 -16.76 27.19
C PHE A 79 0.88 -18.00 27.24
N ARG A 80 0.98 -18.91 26.27
CA ARG A 80 0.15 -20.12 26.20
C ARG A 80 0.25 -20.99 27.45
N GLU A 81 1.45 -21.18 28.02
CA GLU A 81 1.64 -22.02 29.22
C GLU A 81 1.06 -21.39 30.48
N ARG A 82 1.00 -20.05 30.53
CA ARG A 82 0.49 -19.29 31.67
C ARG A 82 -1.02 -19.04 31.60
N PHE A 83 -1.57 -18.98 30.39
CA PHE A 83 -2.97 -18.63 30.14
C PHE A 83 -3.63 -19.68 29.22
N GLU A 84 -3.99 -20.83 29.79
CA GLU A 84 -4.70 -21.90 29.06
C GLU A 84 -6.21 -21.67 28.91
N GLY A 85 -6.72 -20.49 29.31
CA GLY A 85 -8.14 -20.16 29.29
C GLY A 85 -8.73 -20.04 27.88
N ARG A 86 -10.00 -20.44 27.73
CA ARG A 86 -10.79 -20.26 26.50
C ARG A 86 -10.85 -18.80 26.05
N THR A 87 -10.78 -17.87 27.01
CA THR A 87 -10.75 -16.42 26.79
C THR A 87 -9.49 -15.96 26.06
N PHE A 88 -8.30 -16.48 26.42
CA PHE A 88 -7.04 -16.14 25.76
C PHE A 88 -7.04 -16.57 24.29
N LYS A 89 -7.52 -17.79 24.00
CA LYS A 89 -7.67 -18.28 22.62
C LYS A 89 -8.65 -17.42 21.80
N TRP A 90 -9.76 -17.00 22.41
CA TRP A 90 -10.72 -16.10 21.77
C TRP A 90 -10.12 -14.73 21.47
N LEU A 91 -9.35 -14.16 22.39
CA LEU A 91 -8.65 -12.90 22.18
C LEU A 91 -7.68 -12.97 21.00
N ILE A 92 -6.86 -14.01 20.94
CA ILE A 92 -5.94 -14.24 19.81
C ILE A 92 -6.69 -14.36 18.49
N ALA A 93 -7.81 -15.10 18.46
CA ALA A 93 -8.65 -15.21 17.27
C ALA A 93 -9.21 -13.87 16.81
N VAL A 94 -9.70 -13.04 17.75
CA VAL A 94 -10.20 -11.68 17.45
C VAL A 94 -9.09 -10.79 16.90
N LEU A 95 -7.89 -10.84 17.48
CA LEU A 95 -6.74 -10.07 17.00
C LEU A 95 -6.33 -10.49 15.57
N LEU A 96 -6.40 -11.79 15.25
CA LEU A 96 -6.14 -12.26 13.89
C LEU A 96 -7.20 -11.74 12.91
N ILE A 97 -8.47 -11.80 13.27
CA ILE A 97 -9.57 -11.27 12.44
C ILE A 97 -9.40 -9.75 12.22
N ALA A 98 -8.93 -9.01 13.22
CA ALA A 98 -8.67 -7.59 13.12
C ALA A 98 -7.57 -7.22 12.11
N THR A 99 -6.77 -8.19 11.63
CA THR A 99 -5.77 -7.95 10.57
C THR A 99 -6.39 -7.92 9.17
N ILE A 100 -7.56 -8.53 8.97
CA ILE A 100 -8.21 -8.64 7.65
C ILE A 100 -8.45 -7.27 7.00
N PRO A 101 -8.99 -6.25 7.70
CA PRO A 101 -9.17 -4.93 7.11
C PRO A 101 -7.87 -4.30 6.60
N ALA A 102 -6.73 -4.52 7.28
CA ALA A 102 -5.46 -3.98 6.82
C ALA A 102 -5.03 -4.58 5.47
N PHE A 103 -5.23 -5.89 5.27
CA PHE A 103 -4.96 -6.53 3.98
C PHE A 103 -5.93 -6.07 2.89
N VAL A 104 -7.22 -5.96 3.21
CA VAL A 104 -8.21 -5.46 2.24
C VAL A 104 -7.86 -4.05 1.79
N LEU A 105 -7.64 -3.12 2.73
CA LEU A 105 -7.29 -1.74 2.42
C LEU A 105 -5.98 -1.63 1.64
N SER A 106 -4.99 -2.44 1.99
CA SER A 106 -3.73 -2.51 1.23
C SER A 106 -3.97 -2.94 -0.22
N LEU A 107 -4.71 -4.02 -0.44
CA LEU A 107 -4.95 -4.57 -1.77
C LEU A 107 -5.83 -3.66 -2.63
N THR A 108 -6.74 -2.90 -2.01
CA THR A 108 -7.61 -1.94 -2.71
C THR A 108 -6.99 -0.55 -2.87
N ASN A 109 -5.79 -0.29 -2.37
CA ASN A 109 -5.14 1.01 -2.48
C ASN A 109 -4.29 1.08 -3.75
N TYR A 110 -4.82 1.69 -4.80
CA TYR A 110 -4.20 1.79 -6.12
C TYR A 110 -4.53 3.16 -6.75
N TYR A 111 -3.77 3.54 -7.77
CA TYR A 111 -4.14 4.67 -8.63
C TYR A 111 -3.83 4.37 -10.10
N TYR A 112 -4.64 4.93 -10.97
CA TYR A 112 -4.44 4.86 -12.42
C TYR A 112 -4.88 6.14 -13.10
N LEU A 113 -4.40 6.31 -14.34
CA LEU A 113 -4.74 7.40 -15.22
C LEU A 113 -5.31 6.86 -16.51
N ASP A 114 -6.35 7.51 -17.02
CA ASP A 114 -6.96 7.23 -18.29
C ASP A 114 -7.47 8.51 -18.97
N GLU A 115 -8.22 8.34 -20.07
CA GLU A 115 -8.81 9.43 -20.83
C GLU A 115 -9.80 10.29 -20.03
N ALA A 116 -10.48 9.70 -19.03
CA ALA A 116 -11.51 10.38 -18.25
C ALA A 116 -10.89 11.19 -17.11
N GLY A 117 -9.86 10.66 -16.45
CA GLY A 117 -9.25 11.33 -15.32
C GLY A 117 -8.16 10.56 -14.60
N ILE A 118 -7.93 11.01 -13.36
CA ILE A 118 -7.07 10.34 -12.39
C ILE A 118 -7.99 9.60 -11.41
N HIS A 119 -7.80 8.30 -11.29
CA HIS A 119 -8.56 7.45 -10.40
C HIS A 119 -7.68 7.04 -9.23
N TYR A 120 -8.12 7.32 -8.00
CA TYR A 120 -7.37 7.00 -6.80
C TYR A 120 -8.27 6.36 -5.75
N ASN A 121 -7.91 5.15 -5.34
CA ASN A 121 -8.47 4.50 -4.18
C ASN A 121 -7.47 4.59 -3.03
N SER A 122 -7.78 5.40 -2.01
CA SER A 122 -6.89 5.64 -0.87
C SER A 122 -7.08 4.61 0.23
N LEU A 123 -6.05 4.40 1.07
CA LEU A 123 -6.15 3.53 2.26
C LEU A 123 -7.26 3.92 3.25
N THR A 124 -7.74 5.16 3.20
CA THR A 124 -8.75 5.69 4.13
C THR A 124 -10.16 5.72 3.54
N SER A 125 -10.30 5.43 2.24
CA SER A 125 -11.59 5.39 1.55
C SER A 125 -11.87 3.98 1.06
N ILE A 126 -13.12 3.54 1.18
CA ILE A 126 -13.56 2.28 0.57
C ILE A 126 -13.90 2.49 -0.92
N LYS A 127 -14.23 3.73 -1.29
CA LYS A 127 -14.60 4.11 -2.65
C LYS A 127 -13.42 4.75 -3.35
N GLU A 128 -13.21 4.32 -4.59
CA GLU A 128 -12.37 5.02 -5.55
C GLU A 128 -12.89 6.45 -5.73
N LYS A 129 -11.97 7.40 -5.69
CA LYS A 129 -12.23 8.78 -6.04
C LYS A 129 -11.71 9.06 -7.42
N GLU A 130 -12.59 9.53 -8.28
CA GLU A 130 -12.30 9.97 -9.64
C GLU A 130 -12.05 11.48 -9.64
N TYR A 131 -10.99 11.90 -10.32
CA TYR A 131 -10.62 13.29 -10.55
C TYR A 131 -10.64 13.52 -12.06
N LYS A 132 -11.75 14.04 -12.58
CA LYS A 132 -11.91 14.26 -14.02
C LYS A 132 -11.02 15.39 -14.50
N TRP A 133 -10.43 15.24 -15.69
CA TRP A 133 -9.56 16.27 -16.25
C TRP A 133 -10.23 17.66 -16.34
N GLU A 134 -11.52 17.70 -16.66
CA GLU A 134 -12.33 18.94 -16.78
C GLU A 134 -12.60 19.64 -15.44
N GLU A 135 -12.54 18.90 -14.34
CA GLU A 135 -12.86 19.37 -12.98
C GLU A 135 -11.60 19.86 -12.25
N ILE A 136 -10.39 19.52 -12.74
CA ILE A 136 -9.14 19.97 -12.15
C ILE A 136 -8.94 21.49 -12.37
N ILE A 137 -8.73 22.22 -11.28
CA ILE A 137 -8.56 23.68 -11.29
C ILE A 137 -7.11 24.11 -11.36
N LYS A 138 -6.18 23.25 -10.95
CA LYS A 138 -4.77 23.60 -10.83
C LYS A 138 -3.88 22.37 -10.76
N VAL A 139 -2.69 22.49 -11.35
CA VAL A 139 -1.59 21.55 -11.17
C VAL A 139 -0.38 22.27 -10.59
N ASP A 140 0.14 21.76 -9.48
CA ASP A 140 1.45 22.13 -8.96
C ASP A 140 2.49 21.07 -9.36
N VAL A 141 3.46 21.46 -10.19
CA VAL A 141 4.59 20.64 -10.61
C VAL A 141 5.73 20.88 -9.62
N VAL A 142 6.09 19.85 -8.87
CA VAL A 142 7.09 19.94 -7.81
C VAL A 142 8.41 19.36 -8.32
N TYR A 143 9.44 20.19 -8.34
CA TYR A 143 10.83 19.86 -8.61
C TYR A 143 11.62 19.75 -7.31
N ARG A 144 12.55 18.80 -7.28
CA ARG A 144 13.51 18.58 -6.20
C ARG A 144 14.92 18.65 -6.75
N ASN A 145 15.83 19.28 -6.02
CA ASN A 145 17.26 19.26 -6.31
C ASN A 145 17.91 18.20 -5.42
N HIS A 146 18.46 17.17 -6.05
CA HIS A 146 19.26 16.16 -5.37
C HIS A 146 20.67 16.20 -5.96
N GLN A 147 21.67 16.45 -5.11
CA GLN A 147 23.09 16.51 -5.49
C GLN A 147 23.39 17.44 -6.69
N GLY A 148 22.74 18.60 -6.74
CA GLY A 148 22.94 19.59 -7.80
C GLY A 148 22.14 19.36 -9.08
N THR A 149 21.41 18.25 -9.19
CA THR A 149 20.51 17.97 -10.32
C THR A 149 19.06 18.24 -9.91
N THR A 150 18.40 19.17 -10.60
CA THR A 150 16.97 19.44 -10.41
C THR A 150 16.16 18.50 -11.29
N SER A 151 15.38 17.61 -10.67
CA SER A 151 14.48 16.69 -11.36
C SER A 151 13.03 16.93 -10.95
N LEU A 152 12.11 16.52 -11.82
CA LEU A 152 10.69 16.49 -11.51
C LEU A 152 10.47 15.43 -10.42
N TYR A 153 9.81 15.84 -9.33
CA TYR A 153 9.59 14.98 -8.17
C TYR A 153 8.16 14.44 -8.12
N GLN A 154 7.15 15.30 -8.31
CA GLN A 154 5.74 14.90 -8.26
C GLN A 154 4.83 15.94 -8.89
N TYR A 155 3.66 15.50 -9.35
CA TYR A 155 2.53 16.35 -9.72
C TYR A 155 1.52 16.38 -8.59
N LYS A 156 0.98 17.56 -8.28
CA LYS A 156 -0.15 17.72 -7.34
C LYS A 156 -1.31 18.34 -8.08
N PHE A 157 -2.39 17.61 -8.22
CA PHE A 157 -3.62 18.08 -8.85
C PHE A 157 -4.59 18.52 -7.76
N GLU A 158 -5.21 19.67 -7.96
CA GLU A 158 -6.25 20.20 -7.12
C GLU A 158 -7.55 20.29 -7.93
N ASP A 159 -8.61 19.74 -7.35
CA ASP A 159 -9.94 19.67 -7.92
C ASP A 159 -10.82 20.84 -7.44
N ARG A 160 -11.95 21.11 -8.10
CA ARG A 160 -12.92 22.16 -7.73
C ARG A 160 -13.40 22.04 -6.29
N ASP A 161 -13.53 20.81 -5.80
CA ASP A 161 -13.95 20.52 -4.43
C ASP A 161 -12.84 20.76 -3.38
N GLY A 162 -11.68 21.30 -3.79
CA GLY A 162 -10.51 21.55 -2.94
C GLY A 162 -9.73 20.28 -2.58
N SER A 163 -10.13 19.14 -3.13
CA SER A 163 -9.47 17.86 -2.91
C SER A 163 -8.21 17.72 -3.74
N LYS A 164 -7.22 17.00 -3.21
CA LYS A 164 -5.88 16.94 -3.82
C LYS A 164 -5.46 15.50 -4.06
N VAL A 165 -4.89 15.24 -5.23
CA VAL A 165 -4.22 13.98 -5.56
C VAL A 165 -2.78 14.26 -5.94
N THR A 166 -1.87 13.42 -5.46
CA THR A 166 -0.43 13.56 -5.71
C THR A 166 0.05 12.34 -6.47
N LEU A 167 0.65 12.57 -7.63
CA LEU A 167 1.30 11.56 -8.45
C LEU A 167 2.81 11.70 -8.30
N GLN A 168 3.46 10.68 -7.76
CA GLN A 168 4.92 10.65 -7.67
C GLN A 168 5.50 10.46 -9.07
N PHE A 169 6.54 11.22 -9.40
CA PHE A 169 7.23 11.06 -10.67
C PHE A 169 8.25 9.93 -10.56
N ASP A 170 8.02 8.85 -11.30
CA ASP A 170 8.93 7.71 -11.46
C ASP A 170 9.21 7.47 -12.96
N ASP A 171 10.12 6.53 -13.24
CA ASP A 171 10.52 6.21 -14.63
C ASP A 171 9.32 5.77 -15.47
N TYR A 172 8.35 5.07 -14.85
CA TYR A 172 7.15 4.59 -15.53
C TYR A 172 6.17 5.72 -15.88
N LEU A 173 6.05 6.73 -15.02
CA LEU A 173 5.26 7.94 -15.28
C LEU A 173 5.94 8.82 -16.32
N SER A 174 7.28 8.81 -16.37
CA SER A 174 8.05 9.55 -17.37
C SER A 174 7.68 9.15 -18.80
N ASP A 175 7.46 7.86 -19.05
CA ASP A 175 7.07 7.34 -20.38
C ASP A 175 5.67 7.83 -20.82
N HIS A 176 4.79 8.09 -19.86
CA HIS A 176 3.39 8.51 -20.08
C HIS A 176 3.16 10.01 -19.83
N LYS A 177 4.23 10.75 -19.52
CA LYS A 177 4.18 12.18 -19.17
C LYS A 177 3.51 13.02 -20.24
N TRP A 178 3.73 12.70 -21.51
CA TRP A 178 3.18 13.44 -22.64
C TRP A 178 1.65 13.45 -22.63
N GLN A 179 1.00 12.35 -22.20
CA GLN A 179 -0.47 12.25 -22.13
C GLN A 179 -1.03 13.15 -21.04
N ILE A 180 -0.34 13.24 -19.90
CA ILE A 180 -0.71 14.12 -18.80
C ILE A 180 -0.58 15.58 -19.23
N GLU A 181 0.53 15.94 -19.88
CA GLU A 181 0.76 17.30 -20.38
C GLU A 181 -0.22 17.70 -21.48
N GLU A 182 -0.63 16.75 -22.33
CA GLU A 182 -1.66 16.95 -23.33
C GLU A 182 -3.01 17.26 -22.67
N LYS A 183 -3.46 16.44 -21.72
CA LYS A 183 -4.72 16.70 -20.99
C LYS A 183 -4.71 18.02 -20.21
N ILE A 184 -3.57 18.41 -19.63
CA ILE A 184 -3.40 19.71 -18.98
C ILE A 184 -3.60 20.85 -19.98
N LYS A 185 -3.06 20.75 -21.19
CA LYS A 185 -3.20 21.76 -22.24
C LYS A 185 -4.61 21.79 -22.82
N GLU A 186 -5.19 20.63 -23.13
CA GLU A 186 -6.54 20.49 -23.68
C GLU A 186 -7.58 21.15 -22.75
N ASN A 187 -7.45 20.92 -21.45
CA ASN A 187 -8.37 21.43 -20.44
C ASN A 187 -8.00 22.84 -19.93
N ASN A 188 -6.96 23.47 -20.49
CA ASN A 188 -6.45 24.77 -20.08
C ASN A 188 -6.17 24.87 -18.57
N ILE A 189 -5.66 23.79 -17.97
CA ILE A 189 -5.45 23.71 -16.53
C ILE A 189 -4.25 24.59 -16.15
N PRO A 190 -4.41 25.56 -15.23
CA PRO A 190 -3.31 26.38 -14.75
C PRO A 190 -2.19 25.54 -14.11
N VAL A 191 -0.97 25.70 -14.62
CA VAL A 191 0.23 25.04 -14.11
C VAL A 191 1.05 26.03 -13.28
N LYS A 192 1.42 25.62 -12.06
CA LYS A 192 2.39 26.31 -11.23
C LYS A 192 3.56 25.37 -10.96
N ASP A 193 4.78 25.88 -11.06
CA ASP A 193 5.98 25.11 -10.70
C ASP A 193 6.82 25.82 -9.65
N ASN A 194 7.73 25.05 -9.04
CA ASN A 194 8.79 25.56 -8.18
C ASN A 194 10.18 25.36 -8.82
N PHE A 195 10.30 25.30 -10.15
CA PHE A 195 11.59 25.04 -10.80
C PHE A 195 12.67 26.07 -10.42
N LYS A 196 12.27 27.33 -10.22
CA LYS A 196 13.17 28.41 -9.77
C LYS A 196 13.61 28.29 -8.32
N ASN A 197 12.83 27.60 -7.47
CA ASN A 197 13.09 27.39 -6.05
C ASN A 197 12.78 25.92 -5.71
N PRO A 198 13.58 24.97 -6.21
CA PRO A 198 13.32 23.54 -6.00
C PRO A 198 13.49 23.19 -4.53
N ILE A 199 12.84 22.10 -4.10
CA ILE A 199 13.07 21.56 -2.76
C ILE A 199 14.52 21.05 -2.72
N VAL A 200 15.31 21.51 -1.76
CA VAL A 200 16.71 21.08 -1.56
C VAL A 200 16.76 20.07 -0.41
N ASP A 201 17.39 18.93 -0.65
CA ASP A 201 17.72 17.93 0.37
C ASP A 201 19.01 18.30 1.13
#